data_AF-A0A2R6HXD5-F1
#
_entry.id   AF-A0A2R6HXD5-F1
#
_cell.length_a   1.000
_cell.length_b   1.000
_cell.length_c   1.000
_cell.angle_alpha   90.00
_cell.angle_beta   90.00
_cell.angle_gamma   90.00
#
_symmetry.space_group_name_H-M   'P 1'
#
loop_
_entity.id
_entity.type
_entity.pdbx_description
1 polymer ?
#
loop_
_entity_poly.entity_id
_entity_poly.type
_entity_poly.pdbx_seq_one_letter_code
_entity_poly.pdbx_strand_id
1 'polypeptide(L)'
;MRTSHLGVAVLLAGLVVLSAGGAAYVDAQKCRTVAGVTVTQVEDPPADLQRVAYADLTDDQREVFDQVRGARQALVRRGLFEDPLVVAYEGDDYVVAVSEEQDCGDPGSDGVRVPLVGGAALLLAGAAVAKYGD
;
A
#
# COMPACT_ATOMS: atom_id res chain seq x y z
N MET A 1 3.46 45.94 0.82
CA MET A 1 2.65 44.81 0.31
C MET A 1 1.67 44.43 1.40
N ARG A 2 0.38 44.77 1.26
CA ARG A 2 -0.66 44.27 2.15
C ARG A 2 -1.00 42.86 1.66
N THR A 3 -0.61 41.84 2.39
CA THR A 3 -1.06 40.47 2.12
C THR A 3 -2.51 40.36 2.53
N SER A 4 -3.40 40.10 1.57
CA SER A 4 -4.81 39.84 1.85
C SER A 4 -4.95 38.58 2.71
N HIS A 5 -5.41 38.73 3.96
CA HIS A 5 -5.64 37.63 4.89
C HIS A 5 -6.59 36.56 4.31
N LEU A 6 -7.47 36.97 3.40
CA LEU A 6 -8.39 36.10 2.69
C LEU A 6 -7.66 35.22 1.67
N GLY A 7 -6.70 35.77 0.92
CA GLY A 7 -5.84 34.99 0.02
C GLY A 7 -4.96 33.96 0.76
N VAL A 8 -4.43 34.35 1.93
CA VAL A 8 -3.66 33.44 2.80
C VAL A 8 -4.54 32.31 3.35
N ALA A 9 -5.77 32.60 3.77
CA ALA A 9 -6.71 31.58 4.25
C ALA A 9 -7.07 30.56 3.15
N VAL A 10 -7.30 31.02 1.92
CA VAL A 10 -7.59 30.15 0.77
C VAL A 10 -6.39 29.29 0.38
N LEU A 11 -5.17 29.83 0.44
CA LEU A 11 -3.93 29.06 0.24
C LEU A 11 -3.79 27.92 1.26
N LEU A 12 -4.03 28.21 2.54
CA LEU A 12 -3.96 27.20 3.60
C LEU A 12 -5.02 26.12 3.42
N ALA A 13 -6.26 26.50 3.07
CA ALA A 13 -7.32 25.55 2.76
C ALA A 13 -6.95 24.66 1.55
N GLY A 14 -6.39 25.25 0.49
CA GLY A 14 -5.92 24.49 -0.68
C GLY A 14 -4.82 23.48 -0.32
N LEU A 15 -3.87 23.87 0.53
CA LEU A 15 -2.77 23.00 0.95
C LEU A 15 -3.26 21.80 1.78
N VAL A 16 -4.21 22.02 2.70
CA VAL A 16 -4.81 20.96 3.54
C VAL A 16 -5.59 19.96 2.70
N VAL A 17 -6.37 20.44 1.72
CA VAL A 17 -7.14 19.57 0.84
C VAL A 17 -6.21 18.76 -0.08
N LEU A 18 -5.14 19.39 -0.59
CA LEU A 18 -4.17 18.73 -1.46
C LEU A 18 -3.37 17.64 -0.72
N SER A 19 -2.98 17.88 0.53
CA SER A 19 -2.22 16.91 1.33
C SER A 19 -3.06 15.70 1.71
N ALA A 20 -4.34 15.88 2.01
CA ALA A 20 -5.27 14.77 2.23
C ALA A 20 -5.42 13.88 0.97
N GLY A 21 -5.57 14.50 -0.20
CA GLY A 21 -5.63 13.77 -1.47
C GLY A 21 -4.30 13.05 -1.81
N GLY A 22 -3.17 13.70 -1.56
CA GLY A 22 -1.84 13.12 -1.78
C GLY A 22 -1.54 11.93 -0.87
N ALA A 23 -1.92 11.99 0.40
CA ALA A 23 -1.76 10.88 1.34
C ALA A 23 -2.60 9.66 0.91
N ALA A 24 -3.87 9.89 0.57
CA ALA A 24 -4.76 8.82 0.11
C ALA A 24 -4.28 8.20 -1.22
N TYR A 25 -3.73 9.01 -2.14
CA TYR A 25 -3.16 8.51 -3.39
C TYR A 25 -1.94 7.59 -3.16
N VAL A 26 -0.99 8.01 -2.31
CA VAL A 26 0.21 7.23 -2.02
C VAL A 26 -0.12 5.94 -1.27
N ASP A 27 -1.07 6.00 -0.34
CA ASP A 27 -1.53 4.84 0.42
C ASP A 27 -2.20 3.79 -0.50
N ALA A 28 -3.13 4.24 -1.34
CA ALA A 28 -3.76 3.44 -2.38
C ALA A 28 -2.74 2.79 -3.33
N GLN A 29 -1.70 3.54 -3.72
CA GLN A 29 -0.67 3.04 -4.62
C GLN A 29 0.23 2.01 -3.94
N LYS A 30 0.64 2.24 -2.68
CA LYS A 30 1.47 1.30 -1.91
C LYS A 30 0.73 0.00 -1.62
N CYS A 31 -0.55 0.08 -1.23
CA CYS A 31 -1.39 -1.09 -0.99
C CYS A 31 -1.45 -2.00 -2.24
N ARG A 32 -1.57 -1.42 -3.44
CA ARG A 32 -1.57 -2.21 -4.71
C ARG A 32 -0.24 -2.88 -5.04
N THR A 33 0.86 -2.51 -4.39
CA THR A 33 2.19 -3.09 -4.63
C THR A 33 2.59 -4.17 -3.63
N VAL A 34 1.78 -4.38 -2.59
CA VAL A 34 2.04 -5.38 -1.56
C VAL A 34 1.00 -6.49 -1.57
N ALA A 35 1.36 -7.61 -0.94
CA ALA A 35 0.48 -8.73 -0.63
C ALA A 35 0.79 -9.22 0.80
N GLY A 36 -0.23 -9.72 1.48
CA GLY A 36 -0.07 -10.40 2.77
C GLY A 36 0.44 -11.82 2.55
N VAL A 37 1.41 -12.22 3.36
CA VAL A 37 1.91 -13.59 3.41
C VAL A 37 1.80 -14.11 4.83
N THR A 38 1.23 -15.29 4.98
CA THR A 38 1.13 -16.03 6.24
C THR A 38 1.84 -17.37 6.08
N VAL A 39 2.64 -17.77 7.05
CA VAL A 39 3.32 -19.07 7.06
C VAL A 39 2.85 -19.84 8.27
N THR A 40 2.22 -21.00 8.04
CA THR A 40 1.63 -21.82 9.10
C THR A 40 2.13 -23.25 8.98
N GLN A 41 2.68 -23.80 10.07
CA GLN A 41 3.00 -25.22 10.14
C GLN A 41 1.71 -26.04 10.14
N VAL A 42 1.67 -27.10 9.33
CA VAL A 42 0.52 -28.00 9.23
C VAL A 42 0.99 -29.45 9.26
N GLU A 43 0.19 -30.32 9.89
CA GLU A 43 0.46 -31.77 9.89
C GLU A 43 -0.01 -32.42 8.58
N ASP A 44 -1.18 -31.99 8.07
CA ASP A 44 -1.76 -32.47 6.82
C ASP A 44 -1.98 -31.29 5.86
N PRO A 45 -1.02 -31.00 4.95
CA PRO A 45 -1.19 -29.92 3.99
C PRO A 45 -2.26 -30.25 2.94
N PRO A 46 -2.99 -29.22 2.43
CA PRO A 46 -3.96 -29.42 1.36
C PRO A 46 -3.30 -30.03 0.12
N ALA A 47 -3.89 -31.10 -0.42
CA ALA A 47 -3.32 -31.87 -1.54
C ALA A 47 -3.38 -31.15 -2.90
N ASP A 48 -4.18 -30.09 -2.99
CA ASP A 48 -4.35 -29.23 -4.16
C ASP A 48 -3.25 -28.16 -4.26
N LEU A 49 -2.52 -27.89 -3.18
CA LEU A 49 -1.42 -26.93 -3.19
C LEU A 49 -0.14 -27.56 -3.75
N GLN A 50 0.60 -26.77 -4.52
CA GLN A 50 1.93 -27.17 -4.99
C GLN A 50 2.86 -27.34 -3.78
N ARG A 51 3.51 -28.49 -3.68
CA ARG A 51 4.57 -28.73 -2.68
C ARG A 51 5.94 -28.47 -3.29
N VAL A 52 6.74 -27.65 -2.60
CA VAL A 52 8.10 -27.29 -2.98
C VAL A 52 9.06 -27.51 -1.81
N ALA A 53 10.31 -27.86 -2.09
CA ALA A 53 11.32 -27.90 -1.04
C ALA A 53 11.79 -26.48 -0.71
N TYR A 54 12.12 -26.20 0.55
CA TYR A 54 12.70 -24.91 0.93
C TYR A 54 13.97 -24.54 0.13
N ALA A 55 14.74 -25.54 -0.31
CA ALA A 55 15.92 -25.34 -1.15
C ALA A 55 15.59 -24.78 -2.55
N ASP A 56 14.39 -25.06 -3.06
CA ASP A 56 13.92 -24.62 -4.39
C ASP A 56 13.32 -23.21 -4.36
N LEU A 57 13.11 -22.64 -3.17
CA LEU A 57 12.73 -21.24 -3.02
C LEU A 57 13.88 -20.33 -3.45
N THR A 58 13.51 -19.18 -4.03
CA THR A 58 14.45 -18.10 -4.30
C THR A 58 14.98 -17.50 -3.00
N ASP A 59 16.11 -16.79 -3.06
CA ASP A 59 16.72 -16.14 -1.89
C ASP A 59 15.73 -15.20 -1.16
N ASP A 60 15.01 -14.37 -1.91
CA ASP A 60 14.00 -13.46 -1.37
C ASP A 60 12.83 -14.20 -0.71
N GLN A 61 12.38 -15.31 -1.31
CA GLN A 61 11.31 -16.14 -0.74
C GLN A 61 11.75 -16.84 0.55
N ARG A 62 13.00 -17.30 0.63
CA ARG A 62 13.57 -17.90 1.84
C ARG A 62 13.65 -16.90 2.98
N GLU A 63 14.17 -15.71 2.72
CA GLU A 63 14.28 -14.64 3.71
C GLU A 63 12.90 -14.31 4.30
N VAL A 64 11.90 -14.13 3.44
CA VAL A 64 10.53 -13.86 3.86
C VAL A 64 9.92 -15.06 4.60
N PHE A 65 10.12 -16.28 4.11
CA PHE A 65 9.60 -17.47 4.78
C PHE A 65 10.12 -17.56 6.22
N ASP A 66 11.43 -17.39 6.41
CA ASP A 66 12.06 -17.46 7.74
C ASP A 66 11.58 -16.34 8.65
N GLN A 67 11.44 -15.12 8.11
CA GLN A 67 10.91 -13.99 8.85
C GLN A 67 9.45 -14.22 9.28
N VAL A 68 8.60 -14.68 8.35
CA VAL A 68 7.15 -14.82 8.58
C VAL A 68 6.84 -16.03 9.45
N ARG A 69 7.56 -17.14 9.30
CA ARG A 69 7.40 -18.32 10.16
C ARG A 69 7.49 -17.98 11.65
N GLY A 70 8.37 -17.05 12.02
CA GLY A 70 8.50 -16.56 13.40
C GLY A 70 7.44 -15.53 13.82
N ALA A 71 6.93 -14.74 12.86
CA ALA A 71 6.06 -13.58 13.12
C ALA A 71 4.57 -13.81 12.77
N ARG A 72 4.22 -14.98 12.23
CA ARG A 72 2.92 -15.40 11.68
C ARG A 72 2.49 -14.71 10.38
N GLN A 73 2.70 -13.40 10.22
CA GLN A 73 2.32 -12.68 8.99
C GLN A 73 3.32 -11.56 8.62
N ALA A 74 3.47 -11.28 7.32
CA ALA A 74 4.13 -10.06 6.84
C ALA A 74 3.47 -9.52 5.56
N LEU A 75 3.72 -8.23 5.30
CA LEU A 75 3.44 -7.61 4.01
C LEU A 75 4.70 -7.66 3.16
N VAL A 76 4.57 -8.22 1.96
CA VAL A 76 5.69 -8.42 1.03
C VAL A 76 5.38 -7.79 -0.32
N ARG A 77 6.39 -7.66 -1.17
CA ARG A 77 6.17 -7.22 -2.56
C ARG A 77 5.24 -8.21 -3.25
N ARG A 78 4.21 -7.68 -3.91
CA ARG A 78 3.29 -8.49 -4.71
C ARG A 78 4.05 -9.28 -5.78
N GLY A 79 3.67 -10.54 -5.96
CA GLY A 79 4.34 -11.47 -6.89
C GLY A 79 5.57 -12.17 -6.31
N LEU A 80 5.96 -11.92 -5.06
CA LEU A 80 7.01 -12.71 -4.40
C LEU A 80 6.59 -14.18 -4.26
N PHE A 81 5.33 -14.40 -3.87
CA PHE A 81 4.64 -15.67 -3.99
C PHE A 81 3.42 -15.40 -4.86
N GLU A 82 3.34 -16.06 -6.02
CA GLU A 82 2.22 -15.89 -6.96
C GLU A 82 0.98 -16.64 -6.49
N ASP A 83 1.17 -17.87 -6.01
CA ASP A 83 0.12 -18.75 -5.53
C ASP A 83 0.42 -19.29 -4.12
N PRO A 84 -0.60 -19.68 -3.35
CA PRO A 84 -0.40 -20.43 -2.11
C PRO A 84 0.33 -21.75 -2.39
N LEU A 85 1.28 -22.10 -1.53
CA LEU A 85 2.10 -23.29 -1.70
C LEU A 85 2.49 -23.93 -0.37
N VAL A 86 2.95 -25.17 -0.43
CA VAL A 86 3.45 -25.91 0.73
C VAL A 86 4.97 -25.99 0.64
N VAL A 87 5.66 -25.51 1.67
CA VAL A 87 7.12 -25.58 1.80
C VAL A 87 7.47 -26.69 2.78
N ALA A 88 8.22 -27.69 2.31
CA ALA A 88 8.85 -28.67 3.19
C ALA A 88 10.15 -28.08 3.76
N TYR A 89 10.22 -27.95 5.08
CA TYR A 89 11.35 -27.37 5.81
C TYR A 89 11.62 -28.13 7.11
N GLU A 90 12.87 -28.58 7.32
CA GLU A 90 13.32 -29.30 8.53
C GLU A 90 12.50 -30.54 8.93
N GLY A 91 11.79 -31.15 7.98
CA GLY A 91 10.95 -32.33 8.23
C GLY A 91 9.48 -32.01 8.53
N ASP A 92 9.13 -30.73 8.58
CA ASP A 92 7.77 -30.24 8.72
C ASP A 92 7.26 -29.62 7.41
N ASP A 93 5.94 -29.58 7.24
CA ASP A 93 5.28 -28.87 6.14
C ASP A 93 4.71 -27.54 6.63
N TYR A 94 4.91 -26.50 5.82
CA TYR A 94 4.41 -25.16 6.07
C TYR A 94 3.57 -24.69 4.90
N VAL A 95 2.34 -24.25 5.16
CA VAL A 95 1.51 -23.58 4.17
C VAL A 95 1.88 -22.11 4.13
N VAL A 96 2.31 -21.65 2.97
CA VAL A 96 2.46 -20.23 2.63
C VAL A 96 1.17 -19.78 1.97
N ALA A 97 0.36 -19.04 2.72
CA ALA A 97 -0.87 -18.43 2.21
C ALA A 97 -0.60 -17.01 1.74
N VAL A 98 -1.05 -16.68 0.52
CA VAL A 98 -0.97 -15.35 -0.05
C VAL A 98 -2.37 -14.73 0.00
N SER A 99 -2.49 -13.59 0.68
CA SER A 99 -3.69 -12.77 0.66
C SER A 99 -3.42 -11.50 -0.13
N GLU A 100 -4.21 -11.28 -1.18
CA GLU A 100 -4.25 -9.96 -1.77
C GLU A 100 -4.95 -9.00 -0.81
N GLU A 101 -4.36 -7.82 -0.60
CA GLU A 101 -4.99 -6.77 0.17
C GLU A 101 -6.19 -6.26 -0.64
N GLN A 102 -7.39 -6.72 -0.26
CA GLN A 102 -8.66 -6.27 -0.80
C GLN A 102 -9.03 -4.97 -0.08
N ASP A 103 -9.59 -4.01 -0.80
CA ASP A 103 -9.81 -2.61 -0.37
C ASP A 103 -8.59 -1.67 -0.37
N CYS A 104 -7.60 -1.93 -1.22
CA CYS A 104 -6.72 -0.84 -1.64
C CYS A 104 -7.56 0.24 -2.34
N GLY A 105 -7.81 1.35 -1.64
CA GLY A 105 -8.61 2.47 -2.15
C GLY A 105 -8.25 2.82 -3.60
N ASP A 106 -9.20 3.29 -4.39
CA ASP A 106 -8.91 3.59 -5.79
C ASP A 106 -8.22 4.97 -5.92
N PRO A 107 -6.95 5.04 -6.37
CA PRO A 107 -6.26 6.31 -6.57
C PRO A 107 -6.89 7.12 -7.71
N GLY A 108 -7.71 6.49 -8.55
CA GLY A 108 -8.53 7.13 -9.56
C GLY A 108 -9.88 7.65 -9.05
N SER A 109 -10.29 7.34 -7.83
CA SER A 109 -11.60 7.68 -7.32
C SER A 109 -11.78 9.18 -7.10
N ASP A 110 -13.03 9.62 -7.11
CA ASP A 110 -13.39 11.00 -6.81
C ASP A 110 -12.95 11.43 -5.40
N GLY A 111 -12.86 10.48 -4.45
CA GLY A 111 -12.33 10.72 -3.10
C GLY A 111 -10.85 11.14 -3.06
N VAL A 112 -10.09 10.86 -4.13
CA VAL A 112 -8.67 11.23 -4.27
C VAL A 112 -8.50 12.36 -5.29
N ARG A 113 -9.19 12.29 -6.43
CA ARG A 113 -9.10 13.28 -7.50
C ARG A 113 -9.70 14.63 -7.15
N VAL A 114 -10.86 14.66 -6.50
CA VAL A 114 -11.54 15.93 -6.16
C VAL A 114 -10.68 16.74 -5.17
N PRO A 115 -10.10 16.16 -4.11
CA PRO A 115 -9.16 16.88 -3.26
C PRO A 115 -7.88 17.32 -3.98
N LEU A 116 -7.30 16.49 -4.85
CA LEU A 116 -6.09 16.86 -5.61
C LEU A 116 -6.34 18.03 -6.57
N VAL A 117 -7.35 17.93 -7.42
CA VAL A 117 -7.69 18.97 -8.41
C VAL A 117 -8.24 20.21 -7.70
N GLY A 118 -9.13 20.03 -6.73
CA GLY A 118 -9.74 21.10 -5.95
C GLY A 118 -8.72 21.86 -5.10
N GLY A 119 -7.82 21.14 -4.43
CA GLY A 119 -6.71 21.73 -3.66
C GLY A 119 -5.77 22.53 -4.56
N ALA A 120 -5.44 22.03 -5.75
CA ALA A 120 -4.57 22.73 -6.71
C ALA A 120 -5.23 24.01 -7.23
N ALA A 121 -6.52 23.93 -7.57
CA ALA A 121 -7.30 25.09 -8.00
C ALA A 121 -7.39 26.16 -6.89
N LEU A 122 -7.62 25.75 -5.63
CA LEU A 122 -7.63 26.66 -4.48
C LEU A 122 -6.27 27.30 -4.23
N LEU A 123 -5.16 26.57 -4.40
CA LEU A 123 -3.82 27.13 -4.30
C LEU A 123 -3.57 28.20 -5.37
N LEU A 124 -3.95 27.94 -6.62
CA LEU A 124 -3.82 28.91 -7.71
C LEU A 124 -4.69 30.15 -7.48
N ALA A 125 -5.94 29.96 -7.05
CA ALA A 125 -6.86 31.05 -6.73
C ALA A 125 -6.36 31.87 -5.52
N GLY A 126 -5.92 31.21 -4.46
CA GLY A 126 -5.37 31.85 -3.27
C GLY A 126 -4.09 32.63 -3.56
N ALA A 127 -3.19 32.10 -4.41
CA ALA A 127 -1.99 32.81 -4.85
C ALA A 127 -2.33 34.05 -5.69
N ALA A 128 -3.31 33.95 -6.58
CA ALA A 128 -3.79 35.09 -7.36
C ALA A 128 -4.40 36.18 -6.46
N VAL A 129 -5.27 35.79 -5.52
CA VAL A 129 -5.90 36.73 -4.58
C VAL A 129 -4.89 37.32 -3.59
N ALA A 130 -3.91 36.55 -3.13
CA ALA A 130 -2.86 37.07 -2.24
C ALA A 130 -1.91 38.06 -2.95
N LYS A 131 -1.72 37.90 -4.27
CA LYS A 131 -0.84 38.75 -5.08
C LYS A 131 -1.54 39.98 -5.65
N TYR A 132 -2.82 39.87 -6.01
CA TYR A 132 -3.58 40.90 -6.74
C TYR A 132 -4.83 41.40 -6.00
N GLY A 133 -5.15 40.84 -4.82
CA GLY A 133 -6.26 41.29 -4.00
C GLY A 133 -5.83 42.43 -3.08
N ASP A 134 -6.44 43.60 -3.30
CA ASP A 134 -6.31 44.81 -2.47
C ASP A 134 -6.84 44.61 -1.03
#